data_AF-A0A5J4R6S9-F1
#
_entry.id   AF-A0A5J4R6S9-F1
#
_cell.length_a   1.000
_cell.length_b   1.000
_cell.length_c   1.000
_cell.angle_alpha   90.00
_cell.angle_beta   90.00
_cell.angle_gamma   90.00
#
_symmetry.space_group_name_H-M   'P 1'
#
loop_
_entity.id
_entity.type
_entity.pdbx_description
1 polymer ?
#
loop_
_entity_poly.entity_id
_entity_poly.type
_entity_poly.pdbx_seq_one_letter_code
_entity_poly.pdbx_strand_id
1 'polypeptide(L)'
;MEQNKHKMTLTTIGVDHSTNRQIDKLCKRYNLKKGEIVKLAFEYMDKASINPSEPPESVKSELAKINKRQDDLIRFIRHFEETQLNPMVKATHAISVRFDTIVKNLETKIDSEVVVSRENLRSILKKMDEVYGSQKELMKAFPTNKIYCTIIRKIKRTNCLI
;
A
#
# COMPACT_ATOMS: atom_id res chain seq x y z
N MET A 1 -57.81 34.23 -13.38
CA MET A 1 -58.02 34.64 -14.79
C MET A 1 -56.66 35.12 -15.26
N GLU A 2 -55.95 34.40 -16.12
CA GLU A 2 -56.08 34.51 -17.57
C GLU A 2 -55.72 33.20 -18.27
N GLN A 3 -56.54 32.87 -19.28
CA GLN A 3 -56.40 31.72 -20.13
C GLN A 3 -55.27 31.94 -21.14
N ASN A 4 -54.14 31.25 -21.00
CA ASN A 4 -53.19 31.15 -22.12
C ASN A 4 -53.73 30.07 -23.08
N LYS A 5 -54.71 30.46 -23.90
CA LYS A 5 -55.18 29.67 -25.05
C LYS A 5 -53.95 29.36 -25.90
N HIS A 6 -53.52 28.09 -25.91
CA HIS A 6 -52.63 27.55 -26.93
C HIS A 6 -53.33 27.74 -28.29
N LYS A 7 -53.16 28.91 -28.90
CA LYS A 7 -53.68 29.22 -30.22
C LYS A 7 -52.85 28.33 -31.16
N MET A 8 -53.39 27.17 -31.51
CA MET A 8 -52.83 26.30 -32.53
C MET A 8 -52.94 27.04 -33.86
N THR A 9 -52.01 27.96 -34.11
CA THR A 9 -51.87 28.63 -35.39
C THR A 9 -51.37 27.56 -36.36
N LEU A 10 -52.29 26.99 -37.14
CA LEU A 10 -51.94 26.00 -38.14
C LEU A 10 -51.21 26.71 -39.27
N THR A 11 -49.92 26.42 -39.41
CA THR A 11 -49.10 26.92 -40.51
C THR A 11 -49.01 25.84 -41.58
N THR A 12 -49.38 26.19 -42.82
CA THR A 12 -49.26 25.29 -43.96
C THR A 12 -47.87 25.43 -44.56
N ILE A 13 -47.15 24.31 -44.70
CA ILE A 13 -45.85 24.23 -45.38
C ILE A 13 -46.03 23.36 -46.62
N GLY A 14 -45.59 23.85 -47.78
CA GLY A 14 -45.54 23.06 -49.01
C GLY A 14 -44.37 22.09 -48.98
N VAL A 15 -44.62 20.81 -49.28
CA VAL A 15 -43.61 19.75 -49.30
C VAL A 15 -43.54 19.18 -50.72
N ASP A 16 -42.33 18.98 -51.23
CA ASP A 16 -42.13 18.40 -52.56
C ASP A 16 -42.68 16.97 -52.66
N HIS A 17 -43.05 16.56 -53.88
CA HIS A 17 -43.61 15.24 -54.16
C HIS A 17 -42.64 14.12 -53.74
N SER A 18 -41.33 14.33 -53.85
CA SER A 18 -40.31 13.35 -53.46
C SER A 18 -40.33 13.06 -51.95
N THR A 19 -40.36 14.12 -51.13
CA THR A 19 -40.43 14.05 -49.66
C THR A 19 -41.78 13.49 -49.20
N ASN A 20 -42.89 13.88 -49.84
CA ASN A 20 -44.21 13.31 -49.53
C ASN A 20 -44.26 11.79 -49.75
N ARG A 21 -43.60 11.27 -50.80
CA ARG A 21 -43.46 9.81 -51.01
C ARG A 21 -42.65 9.13 -49.91
N GLN A 22 -41.64 9.79 -49.34
CA GLN A 22 -40.86 9.24 -48.22
C GLN A 22 -41.70 9.19 -46.93
N ILE A 23 -42.47 10.24 -46.67
CA ILE A 23 -43.44 10.27 -45.56
C ILE A 23 -44.48 9.16 -45.74
N ASP A 24 -44.98 8.93 -46.96
CA ASP A 24 -45.91 7.84 -47.27
C ASP A 24 -45.30 6.45 -47.01
N LYS A 25 -44.02 6.24 -47.34
CA LYS A 25 -43.31 4.99 -47.03
C LYS A 25 -43.18 4.78 -45.52
N LEU A 26 -42.88 5.82 -44.75
CA LEU A 26 -42.80 5.76 -43.30
C LEU A 26 -44.18 5.51 -42.66
N CYS A 27 -45.22 6.18 -43.18
CA CYS A 27 -46.62 6.01 -42.82
C CYS A 27 -47.06 4.55 -42.97
N LYS A 28 -46.70 3.90 -44.10
CA LYS A 28 -46.99 2.48 -44.31
C LYS A 28 -46.20 1.55 -43.40
N ARG A 29 -44.91 1.84 -43.13
CA ARG A 29 -44.05 0.99 -42.30
C ARG A 29 -44.47 0.95 -40.83
N TYR A 30 -44.83 2.11 -40.28
CA TYR A 30 -45.14 2.25 -38.86
C TYR A 30 -46.65 2.35 -38.60
N ASN A 31 -47.49 2.35 -39.64
CA ASN A 31 -48.94 2.47 -39.58
C ASN A 31 -49.43 3.74 -38.83
N LEU A 32 -48.76 4.87 -39.07
CA LEU A 32 -49.01 6.16 -38.41
C LEU A 32 -49.52 7.20 -39.39
N LYS A 33 -50.31 8.18 -38.94
CA LYS A 33 -50.77 9.29 -39.79
C LYS A 33 -49.62 10.23 -40.14
N LYS A 34 -49.68 10.91 -41.30
CA LYS A 34 -48.63 11.84 -41.77
C LYS A 34 -48.26 12.91 -40.74
N GLY A 35 -49.27 13.54 -40.12
CA GLY A 35 -49.04 14.58 -39.11
C GLY A 35 -48.38 14.06 -37.83
N GLU A 36 -48.63 12.80 -37.47
CA GLU A 36 -48.06 12.16 -36.29
C GLU A 36 -46.59 11.81 -36.50
N ILE A 37 -46.24 11.31 -37.69
CA ILE A 37 -44.84 11.04 -38.06
C ILE A 37 -44.01 12.32 -38.02
N VAL A 38 -44.54 13.42 -38.54
CA VAL A 38 -43.82 14.70 -38.55
C VAL A 38 -43.59 15.19 -37.12
N LYS A 39 -44.61 15.10 -36.25
CA LYS A 39 -44.47 15.46 -34.83
C LYS A 39 -43.42 14.60 -34.12
N LEU A 40 -43.47 13.28 -34.30
CA LEU A 40 -42.53 12.33 -33.70
C LEU A 40 -41.10 12.51 -34.25
N ALA A 41 -40.95 12.88 -35.53
CA ALA A 41 -39.65 13.15 -36.11
C ALA A 41 -38.97 14.37 -35.48
N PHE A 42 -39.71 15.47 -35.27
CA PHE A 42 -39.17 16.64 -34.56
C PHE A 42 -38.86 16.33 -33.10
N GLU A 43 -39.73 15.58 -32.42
CA GLU A 43 -39.48 15.14 -31.04
C GLU A 43 -38.26 14.21 -30.94
N TYR A 44 -38.05 13.34 -31.93
CA TYR A 44 -36.87 12.49 -32.02
C TYR A 44 -35.59 13.29 -32.27
N MET A 45 -35.62 14.29 -33.16
CA MET A 45 -34.46 15.17 -33.41
C MET A 45 -34.08 15.97 -32.17
N ASP A 46 -35.07 16.50 -31.45
CA ASP A 46 -34.86 17.25 -30.21
C ASP A 46 -34.27 16.35 -29.11
N LYS A 47 -34.88 15.17 -28.88
CA LYS A 47 -34.41 14.19 -27.89
C LYS A 47 -33.06 13.58 -28.23
N ALA A 48 -32.78 13.32 -29.50
CA ALA A 48 -31.52 12.75 -29.95
C ALA A 48 -30.43 13.80 -30.21
N SER A 49 -30.77 15.10 -30.07
CA SER A 49 -29.86 16.22 -30.35
C SER A 49 -29.19 16.14 -31.72
N ILE A 50 -29.93 15.67 -32.73
CA ILE A 50 -29.42 15.51 -34.10
C ILE A 50 -29.66 16.79 -34.89
N ASN A 51 -28.60 17.36 -35.46
CA ASN A 51 -28.71 18.51 -36.37
C ASN A 51 -29.14 18.03 -37.77
N PRO A 52 -30.35 18.38 -38.25
CA PRO A 52 -30.81 17.96 -39.58
C PRO A 52 -30.05 18.65 -40.74
N SER A 53 -29.28 19.71 -40.44
CA SER A 53 -28.43 20.39 -41.42
C SER A 53 -27.10 19.67 -41.65
N GLU A 54 -26.70 18.76 -40.75
CA GLU A 54 -25.45 18.03 -40.84
C GLU A 54 -25.71 16.60 -41.32
N PRO A 55 -24.82 16.04 -42.16
CA PRO A 55 -24.89 14.62 -42.49
C PRO A 55 -24.92 13.80 -41.21
N PRO A 56 -25.74 12.74 -41.10
CA PRO A 56 -25.81 11.96 -39.87
C PRO A 56 -24.42 11.43 -39.54
N GLU A 57 -23.85 11.88 -38.41
CA GLU A 57 -22.59 11.34 -37.92
C GLU A 57 -22.79 9.83 -37.69
N SER A 58 -22.00 9.03 -38.42
CA SER A 58 -22.17 7.58 -38.35
C SER A 58 -21.80 7.12 -36.94
N VAL A 59 -22.70 6.42 -36.26
CA VAL A 59 -22.42 5.81 -34.95
C VAL A 59 -21.11 5.00 -34.98
N LYS A 60 -20.77 4.42 -36.13
CA LYS A 60 -19.51 3.71 -36.38
C LYS A 60 -18.27 4.60 -36.26
N SER A 61 -18.30 5.85 -36.76
CA SER A 61 -17.15 6.76 -36.67
C SER A 61 -16.95 7.27 -35.25
N GLU A 62 -18.02 7.54 -34.50
CA GLU A 62 -17.92 7.95 -33.10
C GLU A 62 -17.36 6.81 -32.23
N LEU A 63 -17.84 5.58 -32.43
CA LEU A 63 -17.28 4.40 -31.78
C LEU A 63 -15.79 4.20 -32.12
N ALA A 64 -15.39 4.43 -33.37
CA ALA A 64 -13.99 4.34 -33.76
C ALA A 64 -13.11 5.41 -33.08
N LYS A 65 -13.61 6.64 -32.93
CA LYS A 65 -12.92 7.71 -32.18
C LYS A 65 -12.76 7.34 -30.70
N ILE A 66 -13.80 6.80 -30.08
CA ILE A 66 -13.77 6.34 -28.68
C ILE A 66 -12.76 5.20 -28.51
N ASN A 67 -12.82 4.18 -29.36
CA ASN A 67 -11.89 3.04 -29.30
C ASN A 67 -10.43 3.48 -29.45
N LYS A 68 -10.15 4.40 -30.38
CA LYS A 68 -8.79 4.95 -30.52
C LYS A 68 -8.31 5.66 -29.25
N ARG A 69 -9.17 6.46 -28.61
CA ARG A 69 -8.84 7.12 -27.34
C ARG A 69 -8.61 6.11 -26.22
N GLN A 70 -9.40 5.03 -26.17
CA GLN A 70 -9.19 3.94 -25.21
C GLN A 70 -7.84 3.26 -25.43
N ASP A 71 -7.47 2.95 -26.67
CA ASP A 71 -6.17 2.36 -27.00
C ASP A 71 -5.01 3.26 -26.59
N ASP A 72 -5.14 4.57 -26.84
CA ASP A 72 -4.13 5.55 -26.43
C ASP A 72 -3.99 5.65 -24.90
N LEU A 73 -5.11 5.61 -24.17
CA LEU A 73 -5.10 5.57 -22.70
C LEU A 73 -4.45 4.28 -22.16
N ILE A 74 -4.79 3.12 -22.73
CA ILE A 74 -4.18 1.84 -22.35
C ILE A 74 -2.67 1.89 -22.60
N ARG A 75 -2.25 2.43 -23.74
CA ARG A 75 -0.82 2.61 -24.07
C ARG A 75 -0.12 3.52 -23.08
N PHE A 76 -0.75 4.64 -22.70
CA PHE A 76 -0.22 5.56 -21.70
C PHE A 76 -0.05 4.88 -20.34
N ILE A 77 -1.06 4.14 -19.86
CA ILE A 77 -1.00 3.44 -18.57
C ILE A 77 0.14 2.42 -18.54
N ARG A 78 0.25 1.58 -19.58
CA ARG A 78 1.33 0.58 -19.67
C ARG A 78 2.70 1.23 -19.69
N HIS A 79 2.86 2.30 -20.47
CA HIS A 79 4.12 3.02 -20.52
C HIS A 79 4.50 3.62 -19.17
N PHE A 80 3.55 4.22 -18.46
CA PHE A 80 3.77 4.77 -17.12
C PHE A 80 4.12 3.68 -16.10
N GLU A 81 3.42 2.55 -16.15
CA GLU A 81 3.68 1.39 -15.30
C GLU A 81 5.11 0.85 -15.50
N GLU A 82 5.52 0.67 -16.75
CA GLU A 82 6.84 0.17 -17.11
C GLU A 82 7.97 1.14 -16.76
N THR A 83 7.79 2.44 -17.01
CA THR A 83 8.86 3.45 -16.87
C THR A 83 8.99 4.03 -15.47
N GLN A 84 7.89 4.13 -14.71
CA GLN A 84 7.90 4.77 -13.40
C GLN A 84 7.58 3.78 -12.28
N LEU A 85 6.42 3.12 -12.36
CA LEU A 85 5.92 2.33 -11.24
C LEU A 85 6.79 1.10 -10.97
N ASN A 86 7.11 0.32 -12.00
CA ASN A 86 7.91 -0.91 -11.89
C ASN A 86 9.32 -0.65 -11.30
N PRO A 87 10.08 0.36 -11.77
CA PRO A 87 11.34 0.74 -11.15
C PRO A 87 11.20 1.17 -9.68
N MET A 88 10.16 1.93 -9.33
CA MET A 88 9.92 2.35 -7.94
C MET A 88 9.66 1.15 -7.01
N VAL A 89 8.84 0.20 -7.47
CA VAL A 89 8.58 -1.04 -6.72
C VAL A 89 9.85 -1.86 -6.56
N LYS A 90 10.65 -2.02 -7.63
CA LYS A 90 11.94 -2.73 -7.58
C LYS A 90 12.93 -2.05 -6.62
N ALA A 91 13.05 -0.73 -6.67
CA ALA A 91 13.91 0.03 -5.78
C ALA A 91 13.50 -0.13 -4.32
N THR A 92 12.20 -0.02 -4.03
CA THR A 92 11.64 -0.22 -2.69
C THR A 92 11.91 -1.63 -2.17
N HIS A 93 11.70 -2.64 -3.01
CA HIS A 93 11.99 -4.04 -2.66
C HIS A 93 13.49 -4.25 -2.39
N ALA A 94 14.36 -3.71 -3.24
CA ALA A 94 15.82 -3.79 -3.04
C ALA A 94 16.25 -3.12 -1.73
N ILE A 95 15.64 -1.99 -1.37
CA ILE A 95 15.88 -1.32 -0.09
C ILE A 95 15.46 -2.23 1.08
N SER A 96 14.26 -2.81 1.02
CA SER A 96 13.75 -3.73 2.05
C SER A 96 14.71 -4.92 2.27
N VAL A 97 15.15 -5.57 1.19
CA VAL A 97 16.07 -6.72 1.26
C VAL A 97 17.42 -6.32 1.88
N ARG A 98 17.93 -5.14 1.55
CA ARG A 98 19.17 -4.62 2.16
C ARG A 98 18.99 -4.35 3.65
N PHE A 99 17.86 -3.77 4.06
CA PHE A 99 17.55 -3.58 5.47
C PHE A 99 17.47 -4.90 6.23
N ASP A 100 16.75 -5.89 5.71
CA ASP A 100 16.63 -7.21 6.35
C ASP A 100 18.01 -7.88 6.52
N THR A 101 18.87 -7.74 5.51
CA THR A 101 20.24 -8.28 5.57
C THR A 101 21.07 -7.57 6.65
N ILE A 102 20.98 -6.24 6.74
CA ILE A 102 21.70 -5.47 7.77
C ILE A 102 21.20 -5.84 9.17
N VAL A 103 19.88 -5.94 9.36
CA VAL A 103 19.27 -6.28 10.66
C VAL A 103 19.75 -7.67 11.11
N LYS A 104 19.71 -8.68 10.24
CA LYS A 104 20.21 -10.03 10.55
C LYS A 104 21.70 -10.05 10.88
N ASN A 105 22.50 -9.26 10.17
CA ASN A 105 23.93 -9.15 10.47
C ASN A 105 24.20 -8.46 11.81
N LEU A 106 23.37 -7.49 12.20
CA LEU A 106 23.47 -6.84 13.51
C LEU A 106 23.01 -7.77 14.63
N GLU A 107 21.92 -8.49 14.43
CA GLU A 107 21.41 -9.50 15.37
C GLU A 107 22.49 -10.54 15.70
N THR A 108 23.10 -11.14 14.68
CA THR A 108 24.17 -12.13 14.88
C THR A 108 25.41 -11.56 15.58
N LYS A 109 25.79 -10.31 15.27
CA LYS A 109 26.88 -9.62 15.97
C LYS A 109 26.56 -9.37 17.44
N ILE A 110 25.37 -8.86 17.74
CA ILE A 110 24.91 -8.60 19.11
C ILE A 110 24.88 -9.91 19.90
N ASP A 111 24.32 -10.97 19.34
CA ASP A 111 24.30 -12.28 19.99
C ASP A 111 25.71 -12.79 20.30
N SER A 112 26.65 -12.65 19.36
CA SER A 112 28.04 -13.04 19.57
C SER A 112 28.72 -12.24 20.69
N GLU A 113 28.53 -10.93 20.74
CA GLU A 113 29.07 -10.05 21.78
C GLU A 113 28.45 -10.35 23.15
N VAL A 114 27.14 -10.61 23.20
CA VAL A 114 26.44 -10.99 24.44
C VAL A 114 26.96 -12.32 24.96
N VAL A 115 27.18 -13.31 24.08
CA VAL A 115 27.76 -14.61 24.47
C VAL A 115 29.18 -14.43 25.01
N VAL A 116 30.05 -13.73 24.28
CA VAL A 116 31.43 -13.47 24.71
C VAL A 116 31.47 -12.72 26.05
N SER A 117 30.63 -11.69 26.22
CA SER A 117 30.53 -10.94 27.47
C SER A 117 30.08 -11.83 28.64
N ARG A 118 29.08 -12.70 28.43
CA ARG A 118 28.64 -13.68 29.43
C ARG A 118 29.74 -14.67 29.80
N GLU A 119 30.50 -15.15 28.83
CA GLU A 119 31.63 -16.05 29.06
C GLU A 119 32.75 -15.38 29.86
N ASN A 120 33.08 -14.13 29.50
CA ASN A 120 34.05 -13.32 30.24
C ASN A 120 33.62 -13.14 31.71
N LEU A 121 32.37 -12.74 31.95
CA LEU A 121 31.82 -12.62 33.31
C LEU A 121 31.88 -13.95 34.07
N ARG A 122 31.50 -15.06 33.44
CA ARG A 122 31.59 -16.39 34.04
C ARG A 122 33.03 -16.74 34.41
N SER A 123 34.01 -16.42 33.55
CA SER A 123 35.42 -16.68 33.81
C SER A 123 35.97 -15.86 34.99
N ILE A 124 35.54 -14.60 35.11
CA ILE A 124 35.92 -13.70 36.21
C ILE A 124 35.34 -14.23 37.52
N LEU A 125 34.05 -14.57 37.55
CA LEU A 125 33.38 -15.12 38.73
C LEU A 125 34.05 -16.43 39.18
N LYS A 126 34.41 -17.31 38.25
CA LYS A 126 35.13 -18.55 38.56
C LYS A 126 36.50 -18.27 39.21
N LYS A 127 37.28 -17.35 38.66
CA LYS A 127 38.57 -16.94 39.25
C LYS A 127 38.41 -16.34 40.65
N MET A 128 37.36 -15.53 40.87
CA MET A 128 37.07 -15.02 42.21
C MET A 128 36.78 -16.15 43.19
N ASP A 129 35.94 -17.11 42.82
CA ASP A 129 35.60 -18.27 43.65
C ASP A 129 36.84 -19.11 44.01
N GLU A 130 37.73 -19.35 43.04
CA GLU A 130 39.03 -20.02 43.24
C GLU A 130 39.94 -19.27 44.25
N VAL A 131 40.00 -17.94 44.15
CA VAL A 131 40.77 -17.10 45.08
C VAL A 131 40.17 -17.14 46.49
N TYR A 132 38.86 -16.99 46.63
CA TYR A 132 38.17 -17.08 47.92
C TYR A 132 38.30 -18.47 48.55
N GLY A 133 38.19 -19.53 47.74
CA GLY A 133 38.45 -20.91 48.17
C GLY A 133 39.85 -21.08 48.73
N SER A 134 40.87 -20.59 48.01
CA SER A 134 42.27 -20.64 48.43
C SER A 134 42.51 -19.87 49.74
N GLN A 135 41.95 -18.67 49.87
CA GLN A 135 42.04 -17.87 51.10
C GLN A 135 41.38 -18.57 52.30
N LYS A 136 40.23 -19.22 52.08
CA LYS A 136 39.53 -19.98 53.12
C LYS A 136 40.36 -21.16 53.62
N GLU A 137 41.02 -21.90 52.74
CA GLU A 137 41.90 -23.02 53.13
C GLU A 137 43.14 -22.52 53.88
N LEU A 138 43.76 -21.41 53.45
CA LEU A 138 44.84 -20.77 54.20
C LEU A 138 44.39 -20.35 55.61
N MET A 139 43.20 -19.75 55.73
CA MET A 139 42.64 -19.34 57.02
C MET A 139 42.42 -20.53 57.97
N LYS A 140 41.96 -21.68 57.46
CA LYS A 140 41.84 -22.91 58.28
C LYS A 140 43.21 -23.46 58.71
N ALA A 141 44.23 -23.31 57.87
CA ALA A 141 45.58 -23.77 58.15
C ALA A 141 46.33 -22.91 59.18
N PHE A 142 45.89 -21.67 59.43
CA PHE A 142 46.42 -20.87 60.54
C PHE A 142 46.05 -21.53 61.87
N PRO A 143 47.03 -21.99 62.66
CA PRO A 143 46.77 -22.65 63.91
C PRO A 143 46.54 -21.59 64.98
N THR A 144 45.48 -20.79 64.83
CA THR A 144 45.07 -19.78 65.82
C THR A 144 44.96 -20.42 67.20
N ASN A 145 44.40 -21.63 67.29
CA ASN A 145 44.32 -22.36 68.55
C ASN A 145 45.69 -22.83 69.11
N LYS A 146 46.65 -23.20 68.26
CA LYS A 146 47.96 -23.73 68.71
C LYS A 146 48.93 -22.60 69.09
N ILE A 147 48.91 -21.48 68.35
CA ILE A 147 49.71 -20.30 68.65
C ILE A 147 49.18 -19.63 69.93
N TYR A 148 47.86 -19.43 70.06
CA TYR A 148 47.28 -18.90 71.31
C TYR A 148 47.57 -19.81 72.51
N CYS A 149 47.41 -21.14 72.40
CA CYS A 149 47.78 -22.06 73.48
C CYS A 149 49.28 -21.99 73.84
N THR A 150 50.17 -21.83 72.85
CA THR A 150 51.61 -21.76 73.09
C THR A 150 52.01 -20.45 73.76
N ILE A 151 51.43 -19.33 73.32
CA ILE A 151 51.64 -18.00 73.92
C ILE A 151 51.10 -17.98 75.35
N ILE A 152 49.87 -18.47 75.59
CA ILE A 152 49.29 -18.55 76.95
C ILE A 152 50.14 -19.43 77.86
N ARG A 153 50.63 -20.59 77.39
CA ARG A 153 51.55 -21.44 78.18
C ARG A 153 52.87 -20.74 78.50
N LYS A 154 53.41 -19.94 77.58
CA LYS A 154 54.67 -19.21 77.79
C LYS A 154 54.49 -18.09 78.82
N ILE A 155 53.39 -17.34 78.75
CA ILE A 155 53.01 -16.31 79.73
C ILE A 155 52.78 -16.92 81.11
N LYS A 156 52.10 -18.08 81.19
CA LYS A 156 51.85 -18.77 82.47
C LYS A 156 53.13 -19.30 83.11
N ARG A 157 54.14 -19.71 82.32
CA ARG A 157 55.46 -20.10 82.83
C ARG A 157 56.28 -18.91 83.34
N THR A 158 56.23 -17.76 82.66
CA THR A 158 56.98 -16.56 83.09
C THR A 158 56.39 -15.94 84.36
N ASN A 159 55.07 -16.00 84.57
CA ASN A 159 54.41 -15.51 85.79
C ASN A 159 54.51 -16.46 87.00
N CYS A 160 55.05 -17.67 86.84
CA CYS A 160 55.28 -18.61 87.95
C CYS A 160 56.73 -18.56 88.48
N LEU A 161 57.58 -17.68 87.90
CA LEU A 161 58.99 -17.49 88.24
C LEU A 161 59.25 -16.13 88.92
N ILE A 162 58.20 -15.43 89.34
CA ILE A 162 58.19 -14.24 90.20
C ILE A 162 57.39 -14.62 91.45
#